data_AF-A0A9E6K110-F1
#
_entry.id   AF-A0A9E6K110-F1
#
_cell.length_a   1.000
_cell.length_b   1.000
_cell.length_c   1.000
_cell.angle_alpha   90.00
_cell.angle_beta   90.00
_cell.angle_gamma   90.00
#
_symmetry.space_group_name_H-M   'P 1'
#
loop_
_entity.id
_entity.type
_entity.pdbx_description
1 polymer ?
#
loop_
_entity_poly.entity_id
_entity_poly.type
_entity_poly.pdbx_seq_one_letter_code
_entity_poly.pdbx_strand_id
1 'polypeptide(L)' 'MKVYLLKTKGIGSIPDHIQVRAEDHSIIGYFKASNPSSGLKEIGIADPKRQEQAVAIFAGLEYGKIVSANI' A
#
# COMPACT_ATOMS: atom_id res chain seq x y z
N MET A 1 -12.65 1.22 1.29
CA MET A 1 -12.22 0.99 2.69
C MET A 1 -11.27 2.11 3.05
N LYS A 2 -11.52 2.82 4.16
CA LYS A 2 -10.60 3.85 4.62
C LYS A 2 -9.40 3.17 5.26
N VAL A 3 -8.21 3.51 4.77
CA VAL A 3 -6.94 2.93 5.23
C VAL A 3 -5.89 4.02 5.37
N TYR A 4 -4.84 3.72 6.13
CA TYR A 4 -3.63 4.54 6.18
C TYR A 4 -2.51 3.85 5.42
N LEU A 5 -1.94 4.57 4.47
CA LEU A 5 -0.87 4.10 3.60
C LEU A 5 0.45 4.73 4.03
N LEU A 6 1.50 3.93 4.06
CA LEU A 6 2.86 4.41 4.30
C LEU A 6 3.80 3.74 3.31
N LYS A 7 4.46 4.55 2.49
CA LYS A 7 5.52 4.10 1.58
C LYS A 7 6.87 4.30 2.26
N THR A 8 7.62 3.24 2.46
CA THR A 8 8.95 3.28 3.07
C THR A 8 10.02 3.02 2.03
N LYS A 9 11.04 3.87 2.01
CA LYS A 9 12.19 3.71 1.11
C LYS A 9 13.12 2.64 1.67
N GLY A 10 13.45 1.65 0.86
CA GLY A 10 14.46 0.67 1.19
C GLY A 10 15.87 1.25 1.12
N ILE A 11 16.80 0.72 1.92
CA ILE A 11 18.21 1.14 1.92
C ILE A 11 19.07 -0.05 1.49
N GLY A 12 20.01 0.20 0.58
CA GLY A 12 20.92 -0.83 0.06
C GLY A 12 20.18 -1.90 -0.73
N SER A 13 20.24 -3.15 -0.26
CA SER A 13 19.57 -4.30 -0.89
C SER A 13 18.11 -4.48 -0.47
N ILE A 14 17.60 -3.67 0.46
CA ILE A 14 16.20 -3.75 0.91
C ILE A 14 15.33 -3.00 -0.10
N PRO A 15 14.25 -3.63 -0.64
CA PRO A 15 13.36 -2.95 -1.58
C PRO A 15 12.42 -1.98 -0.86
N ASP A 16 11.83 -1.07 -1.64
CA ASP A 16 10.77 -0.20 -1.16
C ASP A 16 9.52 -1.01 -0.79
N HIS A 17 8.83 -0.59 0.26
CA HIS A 17 7.63 -1.26 0.76
C HIS A 17 6.46 -0.30 0.93
N ILE A 18 5.26 -0.85 0.86
CA ILE A 18 4.00 -0.19 1.14
C ILE A 18 3.38 -0.92 2.32
N GLN A 19 3.06 -0.16 3.36
CA GLN A 19 2.23 -0.58 4.48
C GLN A 19 0.82 -0.08 4.26
N VAL A 20 -0.14 -0.99 4.34
CA VAL A 20 -1.57 -0.71 4.41
C VAL A 20 -2.02 -0.96 5.83
N ARG A 21 -2.59 0.05 6.46
CA ARG A 21 -3.06 0.00 7.84
C ARG A 21 -4.56 0.23 7.90
N ALA A 22 -5.23 -0.51 8.76
CA ALA A 22 -6.64 -0.30 9.08
C ALA A 22 -6.84 1.01 9.86
N GLU A 23 -8.09 1.37 10.13
CA GLU A 23 -8.45 2.59 10.85
C GLU A 23 -7.94 2.61 12.30
N ASP A 24 -7.76 1.45 12.94
CA ASP A 24 -7.13 1.34 14.26
C ASP A 24 -5.59 1.42 14.20
N HIS A 25 -5.02 1.69 13.02
CA HIS A 25 -3.60 1.68 12.71
C HIS A 25 -2.91 0.32 12.74
N SER A 26 -3.65 -0.79 12.91
CA SER A 26 -3.12 -2.14 12.71
C SER A 26 -2.67 -2.36 11.27
N ILE A 27 -1.54 -3.05 11.09
CA ILE A 27 -1.00 -3.39 9.78
C ILE A 27 -1.83 -4.55 9.20
N ILE A 28 -2.54 -4.28 8.12
CA ILE A 28 -3.34 -5.29 7.40
C ILE A 28 -2.66 -5.76 6.13
N GLY A 29 -1.70 -4.99 5.59
CA GLY A 29 -0.92 -5.36 4.41
C GLY A 29 0.49 -4.80 4.46
N TYR A 30 1.47 -5.62 4.06
CA TYR A 30 2.86 -5.21 3.94
C TYR A 30 3.49 -5.88 2.72
N PHE A 31 3.82 -5.10 1.71
CA PHE A 31 4.30 -5.65 0.44
C PHE A 31 5.26 -4.70 -0.28
N LYS A 32 5.98 -5.23 -1.26
CA LYS A 32 6.95 -4.45 -2.05
C LYS A 32 6.23 -3.42 -2.92
N ALA A 33 6.74 -2.19 -2.95
CA ALA A 33 6.20 -1.13 -3.80
C ALA A 33 6.33 -1.43 -5.30
N SER A 34 7.24 -2.33 -5.67
CA SER A 34 7.42 -2.80 -7.06
C SER A 34 6.29 -3.74 -7.52
N ASN A 35 5.58 -4.41 -6.62
CA ASN A 35 4.49 -5.32 -6.98
C ASN A 35 3.29 -5.21 -6.02
N PRO A 36 2.60 -4.06 -6.01
CA PRO A 36 1.48 -3.80 -5.11
C PRO A 36 0.27 -4.71 -5.36
N SER A 37 0.06 -5.15 -6.60
CA SER A 37 -1.09 -5.97 -6.97
C SER A 37 -1.14 -7.31 -6.25
N SER A 38 0.02 -7.91 -5.94
CA SER A 38 0.06 -9.16 -5.18
C SER A 38 -0.41 -8.95 -3.74
N GLY A 39 0.09 -7.91 -3.08
CA GLY A 39 -0.29 -7.62 -1.69
C GLY A 39 -1.74 -7.14 -1.56
N LEU A 40 -2.28 -6.45 -2.56
CA LEU A 40 -3.70 -6.10 -2.62
C LEU A 40 -4.60 -7.34 -2.61
N LYS A 41 -4.22 -8.42 -3.31
CA LYS A 41 -4.97 -9.68 -3.28
C LYS A 41 -4.94 -10.33 -1.91
N GLU A 42 -3.79 -10.28 -1.22
CA GLU A 42 -3.64 -10.86 0.13
C GLU A 42 -4.51 -10.15 1.18
N ILE A 43 -4.76 -8.85 1.02
CA ILE A 43 -5.66 -8.09 1.90
C ILE A 43 -7.13 -8.14 1.47
N GLY A 44 -7.50 -9.01 0.52
CA GLY A 44 -8.87 -9.20 0.05
C GLY A 44 -9.35 -8.22 -1.03
N ILE A 45 -8.46 -7.39 -1.61
CA ILE A 45 -8.77 -6.53 -2.75
C ILE A 45 -8.44 -7.30 -4.04
N ALA A 46 -9.39 -8.12 -4.48
CA ALA A 46 -9.32 -8.87 -5.73
C ALA A 46 -10.00 -8.19 -6.93
N ASP A 47 -10.83 -7.17 -6.67
CA ASP A 47 -11.53 -6.44 -7.73
C ASP A 47 -10.52 -5.66 -8.60
N PRO A 48 -10.49 -5.90 -9.93
CA PRO A 48 -9.48 -5.31 -10.81
C PRO A 48 -9.55 -3.78 -10.88
N LYS A 49 -10.74 -3.18 -10.77
CA LYS A 49 -10.88 -1.71 -10.78
C LYS A 49 -10.31 -1.11 -9.49
N ARG A 50 -10.59 -1.70 -8.33
CA ARG A 50 -10.00 -1.28 -7.05
C ARG A 50 -8.49 -1.46 -7.04
N GLN A 51 -7.98 -2.53 -7.66
CA GLN A 51 -6.53 -2.72 -7.79
C GLN A 51 -5.89 -1.60 -8.59
N GLU A 52 -6.48 -1.25 -9.75
CA GLU A 52 -5.98 -0.15 -10.58
C GLU A 52 -5.98 1.19 -9.83
N GLN A 53 -7.06 1.50 -9.10
CA GLN A 53 -7.16 2.70 -8.27
C GLN A 53 -6.10 2.73 -7.17
N ALA A 54 -5.92 1.62 -6.45
CA ALA A 54 -4.93 1.53 -5.38
C ALA A 54 -3.50 1.69 -5.93
N VAL A 55 -3.19 1.08 -7.08
CA VAL A 55 -1.89 1.24 -7.75
C VAL A 55 -1.62 2.69 -8.12
N ALA A 56 -2.61 3.40 -8.67
CA ALA A 56 -2.49 4.82 -8.97
C ALA A 56 -2.21 5.66 -7.71
N ILE A 57 -2.88 5.36 -6.60
CA ILE A 57 -2.62 6.01 -5.30
C ILE A 57 -1.18 5.73 -4.84
N PHE A 58 -0.73 4.47 -4.91
CA PHE A 58 0.62 4.07 -4.49
C PHE A 58 1.74 4.72 -5.30
N ALA A 59 1.50 5.01 -6.58
CA ALA A 59 2.43 5.72 -7.45
C ALA A 59 2.64 7.18 -6.98
N GLY A 60 1.59 7.81 -6.44
CA GLY A 60 1.62 9.19 -5.92
C GLY A 60 2.09 9.33 -4.47
N LEU A 61 2.33 8.23 -3.74
CA LEU A 61 2.75 8.30 -2.34
C LEU A 61 4.19 8.81 -2.19
N GLU A 62 4.37 9.82 -1.35
CA GLU A 62 5.67 10.26 -0.85
C GLU A 62 6.24 9.27 0.18
N TYR A 63 7.56 9.13 0.20
CA TYR A 63 8.24 8.27 1.17
C TYR A 63 8.18 8.86 2.59
N GLY A 64 7.93 8.01 3.57
CA GLY A 64 7.95 8.38 4.99
C GLY A 64 6.73 9.17 5.47
N LYS A 65 5.74 9.44 4.60
CA LYS A 65 4.48 10.10 4.99
C LYS A 65 3.35 9.08 5.09
N ILE A 66 2.56 9.21 6.16
CA ILE A 66 1.31 8.47 6.31
C ILE A 66 0.21 9.26 5.62
N VAL A 67 -0.52 8.62 4.71
CA VAL A 67 -1.61 9.25 3.95
C VAL A 67 -2.87 8.41 4.10
N SER A 68 -4.01 9.04 4.37
CA SER A 68 -5.29 8.34 4.36
C SER A 68 -5.79 8.19 2.93
N ALA A 69 -6.17 6.99 2.53
CA ALA A 69 -6.75 6.71 1.22
C ALA A 69 -8.00 5.84 1.34
N ASN A 70 -8.83 5.86 0.30
CA ASN A 70 -9.97 4.97 0.18
C ASN A 70 -9.70 4.01 -0.99
N ILE A 71 -9.46 2.73 -0.66
CA ILE A 71 -9.19 1.65 -1.61
C ILE A 71 -10.21 0.51 -1.51
#